data_AF-A0AAC9PQ73-F1
#
_entry.id   AF-A0AAC9PQ73-F1
#
_cell.length_a   1.000
_cell.length_b   1.000
_cell.length_c   1.000
_cell.angle_alpha   90.00
_cell.angle_beta   90.00
_cell.angle_gamma   90.00
#
_symmetry.space_group_name_H-M   'P 1'
#
loop_
_entity.id
_entity.type
_entity.pdbx_description
1 polymer ?
#
loop_
_entity_poly.entity_id
_entity_poly.type
_entity_poly.pdbx_seq_one_letter_code
_entity_poly.pdbx_strand_id
1 'polypeptide(L)'
;MAELRRPDDSDEVPPRPAALPAGPTEGPDQLDAVQRREFEDFRRFQEYQRFQAAQTEEKAPEKPVPLWRRLLRRKLVRKLLMFVILVIVALLVQQCMFGGGGSASGPGGQSPGFGTGGSVRPASPRETVRTVYHYIGHHEEGDQRPCSLFTASAATQFADAHGAADCAEAVRGLAGEVTDAERYASPEFGTDAGQVDGDRKEISSCGSMTVRGGTPLGTFELTRHPDGGWQVAGYSVEEECEASAPPSEAADPTVTGRPSETIRLLHTYVLFGPAAEGCALFSAEAAAAFATAFGAADCVSAVQALGEDVEMGYRSPGFPDSANSPTGRVATISSCEMTVNGGPPLGIFELTYQDDTRSWLITDHQEEDCG
;
A
#
# COMPACT_ATOMS: atom_id res chain seq x y z
N MET A 1 -26.22 45.37 -70.76
CA MET A 1 -27.59 44.85 -70.91
C MET A 1 -27.51 43.44 -71.44
N ALA A 2 -27.82 42.46 -70.60
CA ALA A 2 -28.15 41.10 -71.01
C ALA A 2 -28.96 40.48 -69.86
N GLU A 3 -30.26 40.36 -70.09
CA GLU A 3 -31.26 39.67 -69.26
C GLU A 3 -31.13 38.14 -69.39
N LEU A 4 -31.98 37.48 -68.58
CA LEU A 4 -32.47 36.09 -68.65
C LEU A 4 -31.70 35.16 -67.69
N ARG A 5 -32.34 34.31 -66.88
CA ARG A 5 -33.74 33.88 -66.81
C ARG A 5 -33.93 33.19 -65.46
N ARG A 6 -35.10 33.39 -64.85
CA ARG A 6 -35.61 32.56 -63.75
C ARG A 6 -36.26 31.31 -64.35
N PRO A 7 -36.10 30.13 -63.72
CA PRO A 7 -37.11 29.08 -63.79
C PRO A 7 -37.81 28.94 -62.44
N ASP A 8 -39.13 29.09 -62.48
CA ASP A 8 -40.08 28.26 -61.73
C ASP A 8 -39.71 26.78 -61.91
N ASP A 9 -39.91 25.95 -60.87
CA ASP A 9 -41.04 25.02 -60.83
C ASP A 9 -40.93 24.08 -59.61
N SER A 10 -42.11 23.65 -59.17
CA SER A 10 -42.42 22.36 -58.54
C SER A 10 -42.47 22.31 -57.01
N ASP A 11 -43.65 22.72 -56.54
CA ASP A 11 -44.56 21.88 -55.73
C ASP A 11 -44.08 20.45 -55.46
N GLU A 12 -43.74 20.15 -54.20
CA GLU A 12 -43.94 18.80 -53.66
C GLU A 12 -44.35 18.90 -52.20
N VAL A 13 -45.65 18.73 -51.96
CA VAL A 13 -46.26 18.64 -50.63
C VAL A 13 -46.02 17.23 -50.10
N PRO A 14 -45.30 17.04 -48.98
CA PRO A 14 -45.13 15.71 -48.41
C PRO A 14 -46.44 15.18 -47.80
N PRO A 15 -46.71 13.87 -47.92
CA PRO A 15 -47.98 13.26 -47.53
C PRO A 15 -48.20 13.28 -46.01
N ARG A 16 -49.46 13.53 -45.61
CA ARG A 16 -49.97 13.40 -44.23
C ARG A 16 -49.78 11.97 -43.71
N PRO A 17 -49.06 11.77 -42.59
CA PRO A 17 -49.08 10.50 -41.88
C PRO A 17 -50.43 10.25 -41.19
N ALA A 18 -50.88 9.00 -41.27
CA ALA A 18 -52.10 8.48 -40.70
C ALA A 18 -52.15 8.57 -39.16
N ALA A 19 -53.37 8.68 -38.63
CA ALA A 19 -53.66 8.71 -37.20
C ALA A 19 -53.12 7.46 -36.49
N LEU A 20 -52.30 7.69 -35.46
CA LEU A 20 -51.90 6.69 -34.47
C LEU A 20 -52.95 6.59 -33.34
N PRO A 21 -53.14 5.41 -32.74
CA PRO A 21 -54.15 5.15 -31.73
C PRO A 21 -53.86 5.87 -30.41
N ALA A 22 -54.92 6.19 -29.68
CA ALA A 22 -54.90 6.86 -28.39
C ALA A 22 -53.98 6.14 -27.38
N GLY A 23 -52.84 6.75 -27.07
CA GLY A 23 -52.06 6.47 -25.87
C GLY A 23 -52.68 7.11 -24.63
N PRO A 24 -52.23 6.73 -23.43
CA PRO A 24 -52.84 7.15 -22.17
C PRO A 24 -52.75 8.68 -22.01
N THR A 25 -53.84 9.31 -21.60
CA THR A 25 -53.89 10.69 -21.14
C THR A 25 -52.88 10.91 -20.01
N GLU A 26 -51.74 11.51 -20.33
CA GLU A 26 -50.84 12.09 -19.32
C GLU A 26 -51.55 13.30 -18.70
N GLY A 27 -51.74 13.25 -17.39
CA GLY A 27 -52.33 14.33 -16.62
C GLY A 27 -51.46 15.60 -16.65
N PRO A 28 -52.06 16.77 -16.34
CA PRO A 28 -51.41 18.09 -16.41
C PRO A 28 -50.16 18.26 -15.54
N ASP A 29 -49.82 17.31 -14.67
CA ASP A 29 -48.67 17.38 -13.75
C ASP A 29 -47.31 16.97 -14.36
N GLN A 30 -47.27 16.25 -15.49
CA GLN A 30 -45.99 15.74 -16.04
C GLN A 30 -45.22 16.77 -16.89
N LEU A 31 -45.92 17.72 -17.52
CA LEU A 31 -45.28 18.83 -18.24
C LEU A 31 -44.47 19.74 -17.28
N ASP A 32 -44.89 19.84 -16.01
CA ASP A 32 -44.31 20.73 -15.00
C ASP A 32 -43.02 20.18 -14.35
N ALA A 33 -42.72 18.90 -14.53
CA ALA A 33 -41.49 18.27 -14.03
C ALA A 33 -40.31 18.46 -14.99
N VAL A 34 -40.56 18.34 -16.30
CA VAL A 34 -39.55 18.56 -17.33
C VAL A 34 -39.14 20.03 -17.38
N GLN A 35 -40.12 20.94 -17.29
CA GLN A 35 -39.89 22.38 -17.34
C GLN A 35 -39.09 22.90 -16.12
N ARG A 36 -39.19 22.22 -14.97
CA ARG A 36 -38.37 22.49 -13.78
C ARG A 36 -36.90 22.10 -13.97
N ARG A 37 -36.64 20.95 -14.60
CA ARG A 37 -35.28 20.49 -14.90
C ARG A 37 -34.55 21.47 -15.82
N GLU A 38 -35.21 21.96 -16.85
CA GLU A 38 -34.63 22.95 -17.76
C GLU A 38 -34.24 24.26 -17.04
N PHE A 39 -35.06 24.69 -16.07
CA PHE A 39 -34.79 25.88 -15.28
C PHE A 39 -33.58 25.71 -14.33
N GLU A 40 -33.42 24.52 -13.74
CA GLU A 40 -32.29 24.18 -12.89
C GLU A 40 -30.97 24.12 -13.67
N ASP A 41 -30.99 23.54 -14.87
CA ASP A 41 -29.83 23.49 -15.75
C ASP A 41 -29.40 24.89 -16.20
N PHE A 42 -30.36 25.77 -16.47
CA PHE A 42 -30.05 27.15 -16.84
C PHE A 42 -29.38 27.94 -15.69
N ARG A 43 -29.77 27.68 -14.43
CA ARG A 43 -29.10 28.28 -13.26
C ARG A 43 -27.66 27.79 -13.10
N ARG A 44 -27.41 26.48 -13.29
CA ARG A 44 -26.05 25.92 -13.24
C ARG A 44 -25.15 26.54 -14.31
N PHE A 45 -25.68 26.77 -15.52
CA PHE A 45 -24.90 27.38 -16.59
C PHE A 45 -24.50 28.83 -16.27
N GLN A 46 -25.40 29.62 -15.67
CA GLN A 46 -25.06 30.99 -15.23
C GLN A 46 -24.00 31.01 -14.11
N GLU A 47 -24.06 30.07 -13.16
CA GLU A 47 -23.03 29.93 -12.13
C GLU A 47 -21.67 29.56 -12.73
N TYR A 48 -21.66 28.64 -13.70
CA TYR A 48 -20.44 28.26 -14.40
C TYR A 48 -19.79 29.43 -15.17
N GLN A 49 -20.59 30.27 -15.84
CA GLN A 49 -20.08 31.47 -16.50
C GLN A 49 -19.49 32.49 -15.51
N ARG A 50 -20.11 32.68 -14.33
CA ARG A 50 -19.54 33.55 -13.28
C ARG A 50 -18.21 33.00 -12.76
N PHE A 51 -18.09 31.69 -12.62
CA PHE A 51 -16.85 31.05 -12.18
C PHE A 51 -15.73 31.20 -13.22
N GLN A 52 -16.04 31.07 -14.52
CA GLN A 52 -15.06 31.33 -15.58
C GLN A 52 -14.65 32.80 -15.67
N ALA A 53 -15.59 33.74 -15.50
CA ALA A 53 -15.29 35.16 -15.47
C ALA A 53 -14.34 35.52 -14.31
N ALA A 54 -14.60 34.98 -13.11
CA ALA A 54 -13.73 35.17 -11.94
C ALA A 54 -12.32 34.59 -12.15
N GLN A 55 -12.19 33.42 -12.78
CA GLN A 55 -10.87 32.86 -13.11
C GLN A 55 -10.14 33.64 -14.21
N THR A 56 -10.87 34.29 -15.12
CA THR A 56 -10.27 35.07 -16.20
C THR A 56 -9.74 36.42 -15.70
N GLU A 57 -10.35 37.00 -14.65
CA GLU A 57 -9.87 38.24 -14.02
C GLU A 57 -8.63 38.06 -13.13
N GLU A 58 -8.27 36.83 -12.74
CA GLU A 58 -7.05 36.54 -11.96
C GLU A 58 -5.81 36.25 -12.85
N LYS A 59 -5.74 36.84 -14.05
CA LYS A 59 -4.53 36.82 -14.86
C LYS A 59 -3.60 37.96 -14.43
N ALA A 60 -2.78 37.66 -13.42
CA ALA A 60 -1.69 38.50 -12.94
C ALA A 60 -0.81 39.05 -14.09
N PRO A 61 -0.25 40.28 -13.95
CA PRO A 61 0.51 40.94 -15.01
C PRO A 61 1.68 40.08 -15.51
N GLU A 62 1.83 40.01 -16.84
CA GLU A 62 2.86 39.21 -17.52
C GLU A 62 4.27 39.60 -17.05
N LYS A 63 4.93 38.68 -16.34
CA LYS A 63 6.35 38.82 -15.99
C LYS A 63 7.20 38.73 -17.26
N PRO A 64 8.17 39.65 -17.47
CA PRO A 64 9.01 39.63 -18.66
C PRO A 64 9.80 38.34 -18.74
N VAL A 65 9.74 37.68 -19.89
CA VAL A 65 10.44 36.42 -20.12
C VAL A 65 11.95 36.58 -19.90
N PRO A 66 12.58 35.73 -19.08
CA PRO A 66 13.96 35.92 -18.67
C PRO A 66 14.95 35.61 -19.81
N LEU A 67 15.99 36.44 -19.91
CA LEU A 67 16.96 36.48 -21.01
C LEU A 67 17.69 35.15 -21.30
N TRP A 68 17.76 34.22 -20.34
CA TRP A 68 18.40 32.91 -20.52
C TRP A 68 17.73 32.05 -21.61
N ARG A 69 16.42 32.22 -21.85
CA ARG A 69 15.70 31.53 -22.94
C ARG A 69 16.16 31.95 -24.34
N ARG A 70 16.66 33.18 -24.52
CA ARG A 70 17.27 33.61 -25.81
C ARG A 70 18.67 33.04 -25.98
N LEU A 71 19.40 32.77 -24.89
CA LEU A 71 20.75 32.22 -24.95
C LEU A 71 20.76 30.72 -25.30
N LEU A 72 19.78 29.95 -24.81
CA LEU A 72 19.61 28.50 -25.11
C LEU A 72 19.23 28.18 -26.57
N ARG A 73 18.83 29.18 -27.37
CA ARG A 73 18.48 29.00 -28.79
C ARG A 73 19.68 29.02 -29.76
N ARG A 74 20.90 29.23 -29.26
CA ARG A 74 22.11 29.25 -30.11
C ARG A 74 22.50 27.82 -30.51
N LYS A 75 22.74 27.59 -31.81
CA LYS A 75 23.08 26.26 -32.37
C LYS A 75 24.27 25.59 -31.68
N LEU A 76 25.22 26.37 -31.17
CA LEU A 76 26.37 25.90 -30.38
C LEU A 76 25.95 25.31 -29.03
N VAL A 77 25.02 25.95 -28.32
CA VAL A 77 24.52 25.47 -27.01
C VAL A 77 23.74 24.16 -27.19
N ARG A 78 22.96 24.03 -28.27
CA ARG A 78 22.25 22.77 -28.57
C ARG A 78 23.21 21.61 -28.84
N LYS A 79 24.30 21.85 -29.59
CA LYS A 79 25.34 20.83 -29.82
C LYS A 79 26.06 20.45 -28.53
N LEU A 80 26.37 21.43 -27.68
CA LEU A 80 27.05 21.19 -26.42
C LEU A 80 26.16 20.45 -25.42
N LEU A 81 24.86 20.80 -25.34
CA LEU A 81 23.87 20.07 -24.53
C LEU A 81 23.74 18.61 -24.99
N MET A 82 23.67 18.36 -26.31
CA MET A 82 23.60 16.99 -26.83
C MET A 82 24.87 16.20 -26.51
N PHE A 83 26.04 16.83 -26.60
CA PHE A 83 27.30 16.21 -26.22
C PHE A 83 27.33 15.87 -24.71
N VAL A 84 26.88 16.78 -23.85
CA VAL A 84 26.76 16.55 -22.40
C VAL A 84 25.79 15.40 -22.11
N ILE A 85 24.61 15.37 -22.74
CA ILE A 85 23.65 14.26 -22.58
C ILE A 85 24.26 12.93 -23.03
N LEU A 86 24.99 12.92 -24.14
CA LEU A 86 25.63 11.71 -24.67
C LEU A 86 26.73 11.20 -23.73
N VAL A 87 27.51 12.11 -23.12
CA VAL A 87 28.48 11.76 -22.08
C VAL A 87 27.80 11.22 -20.82
N ILE A 88 26.69 11.82 -20.39
CA ILE A 88 25.91 11.33 -19.24
C ILE A 88 25.36 9.93 -19.52
N VAL A 89 24.80 9.68 -20.70
CA VAL A 89 24.32 8.35 -21.10
C VAL A 89 25.47 7.34 -21.14
N ALA A 90 26.63 7.71 -21.67
CA ALA A 90 27.80 6.84 -21.67
C ALA A 90 28.28 6.49 -20.25
N LEU A 91 28.28 7.46 -19.33
CA LEU A 91 28.63 7.24 -17.93
C LEU A 91 27.59 6.35 -17.20
N LEU A 92 26.29 6.56 -17.47
CA LEU A 92 25.22 5.72 -16.92
C LEU A 92 25.32 4.28 -17.42
N VAL A 93 25.64 4.07 -18.71
CA VAL A 93 25.85 2.71 -19.26
C VAL A 93 27.08 2.06 -18.63
N GLN A 94 28.16 2.81 -18.39
CA GLN A 94 29.31 2.27 -17.64
C GLN A 94 28.92 1.89 -16.21
N GLN A 95 28.08 2.67 -15.53
CA GLN A 95 27.57 2.32 -14.21
C GLN A 95 26.68 1.06 -14.25
N CYS A 96 25.75 0.94 -15.20
CA CYS A 96 24.90 -0.25 -15.33
C CYS A 96 25.68 -1.52 -15.68
N MET A 97 26.77 -1.41 -16.45
CA MET A 97 27.56 -2.58 -16.86
C MET A 97 28.69 -2.95 -15.90
N PHE A 98 29.14 -2.03 -15.03
CA PHE A 98 30.32 -2.24 -14.15
C PHE A 98 30.18 -1.79 -12.69
N GLY A 99 29.03 -1.26 -12.24
CA GLY A 99 28.81 -0.79 -10.87
C GLY A 99 27.45 -1.19 -10.31
N GLY A 100 27.44 -2.09 -9.32
CA GLY A 100 26.23 -2.48 -8.60
C GLY A 100 25.54 -1.32 -7.89
N GLY A 101 24.20 -1.41 -7.84
CA GLY A 101 23.34 -0.84 -6.80
C GLY A 101 23.25 0.68 -6.74
N GLY A 102 22.31 1.26 -7.49
CA GLY A 102 21.96 2.68 -7.35
C GLY A 102 20.70 3.03 -8.13
N SER A 103 19.55 2.53 -7.67
CA SER A 103 18.25 2.80 -8.30
C SER A 103 17.83 4.26 -8.06
N ALA A 104 18.02 5.10 -9.07
CA ALA A 104 17.36 6.39 -9.17
C ALA A 104 15.87 6.17 -9.45
N SER A 105 15.03 6.71 -8.57
CA SER A 105 13.57 6.63 -8.57
C SER A 105 12.96 7.13 -9.88
N GLY A 106 12.11 6.31 -10.50
CA GLY A 106 11.21 6.73 -11.57
C GLY A 106 10.04 7.57 -11.03
N PRO A 107 9.43 8.45 -11.83
CA PRO A 107 8.31 9.28 -11.38
C PRO A 107 7.01 8.46 -11.41
N GLY A 108 6.44 8.12 -10.25
CA GLY A 108 5.13 7.47 -10.24
C GLY A 108 4.57 6.93 -8.92
N GLY A 109 5.35 6.80 -7.85
CA GLY A 109 4.85 6.34 -6.55
C GLY A 109 4.64 7.48 -5.57
N GLN A 110 3.39 7.91 -5.38
CA GLN A 110 3.02 8.79 -4.27
C GLN A 110 3.03 7.94 -2.99
N SER A 111 4.20 7.82 -2.35
CA SER A 111 4.25 7.42 -0.94
C SER A 111 3.72 8.54 -0.06
N PRO A 112 3.03 8.26 1.04
CA PRO A 112 2.52 9.28 1.94
C PRO A 112 3.70 10.02 2.60
N GLY A 113 3.92 11.26 2.18
CA GLY A 113 4.51 12.30 3.02
C GLY A 113 5.98 12.16 3.44
N PHE A 114 6.92 12.33 2.52
CA PHE A 114 8.18 12.99 2.86
C PHE A 114 8.31 14.24 1.97
N GLY A 115 7.97 15.39 2.56
CA GLY A 115 8.07 16.69 1.91
C GLY A 115 9.52 16.96 1.52
N THR A 116 9.73 17.28 0.24
CA THR A 116 11.02 17.70 -0.29
C THR A 116 11.48 19.00 0.38
N GLY A 117 12.52 18.94 1.22
CA GLY A 117 13.39 20.10 1.49
C GLY A 117 13.45 20.68 2.90
N GLY A 118 13.05 19.96 3.95
CA GLY A 118 13.30 20.33 5.35
C GLY A 118 13.88 19.13 6.11
N SER A 119 14.61 19.38 7.21
CA SER A 119 15.24 18.37 8.08
C SER A 119 14.48 17.04 8.12
N VAL A 120 15.15 15.93 7.81
CA VAL A 120 14.60 14.55 7.75
C VAL A 120 14.32 14.02 9.16
N ARG A 121 13.59 14.79 9.96
CA ARG A 121 13.14 14.42 11.30
C ARG A 121 11.63 14.49 11.33
N PRO A 122 10.96 13.47 11.86
CA PRO A 122 9.50 13.45 11.94
C PRO A 122 8.93 14.66 12.69
N ALA A 123 7.75 15.09 12.27
CA ALA A 123 7.13 16.32 12.76
C ALA A 123 6.51 16.15 14.16
N SER A 124 6.28 14.91 14.58
CA SER A 124 5.68 14.57 15.88
C SER A 124 6.41 13.45 16.61
N PRO A 125 6.26 13.34 17.95
CA PRO A 125 6.84 12.24 18.72
C PRO A 125 6.34 10.88 18.25
N ARG A 126 5.03 10.76 18.00
CA ARG A 126 4.38 9.54 17.50
C ARG A 126 5.00 9.07 16.18
N GLU A 127 5.17 10.00 15.24
CA GLU A 127 5.76 9.69 13.94
C GLU A 127 7.24 9.28 14.09
N THR A 128 7.97 9.85 15.05
CA THR A 128 9.35 9.44 15.35
C THR A 128 9.42 7.99 15.79
N VAL A 129 8.64 7.61 16.82
CA VAL A 129 8.59 6.22 17.31
C VAL A 129 8.11 5.27 16.22
N ARG A 130 7.05 5.62 15.48
CA ARG A 130 6.58 4.81 14.35
C ARG A 130 7.68 4.62 13.29
N THR A 131 8.48 5.63 13.02
CA THR A 131 9.56 5.55 12.04
C THR A 131 10.66 4.59 12.51
N VAL A 132 10.97 4.54 13.82
CA VAL A 132 11.87 3.52 14.39
C VAL A 132 11.33 2.11 14.12
N TYR A 133 10.06 1.86 14.46
CA TYR A 133 9.39 0.59 14.18
C TYR A 133 9.38 0.22 12.69
N HIS A 134 9.11 1.20 11.83
CA HIS A 134 9.10 1.02 10.38
C HIS A 134 10.45 0.55 9.84
N TYR A 135 11.55 1.18 10.27
CA TYR A 135 12.88 0.78 9.85
C TYR A 135 13.32 -0.58 10.38
N ILE A 136 12.85 -0.98 11.58
CA ILE A 136 13.13 -2.33 12.10
C ILE A 136 12.30 -3.38 11.33
N GLY A 137 11.01 -3.11 11.10
CA GLY A 137 10.12 -4.02 10.37
C GLY A 137 10.54 -4.24 8.91
N HIS A 138 11.09 -3.22 8.26
CA HIS A 138 11.61 -3.29 6.88
C HIS A 138 13.13 -3.11 6.83
N HIS A 139 13.85 -3.75 7.74
CA HIS A 139 15.29 -3.59 7.81
C HIS A 139 15.98 -4.03 6.50
N GLU A 140 16.85 -3.17 5.99
CA GLU A 140 17.74 -3.46 4.88
C GLU A 140 19.19 -3.53 5.39
N GLU A 141 19.98 -4.46 4.87
CA GLU A 141 21.36 -4.64 5.31
C GLU A 141 22.18 -3.35 5.10
N GLY A 142 22.82 -2.87 6.16
CA GLY A 142 23.62 -1.65 6.15
C GLY A 142 22.82 -0.35 6.33
N ASP A 143 21.51 -0.41 6.57
CA ASP A 143 20.71 0.78 6.82
C ASP A 143 21.00 1.42 8.18
N GLN A 144 21.44 2.69 8.15
CA GLN A 144 21.71 3.50 9.34
C GLN A 144 20.62 4.54 9.65
N ARG A 145 19.59 4.65 8.80
CA ARG A 145 18.46 5.56 9.01
C ARG A 145 17.78 5.40 10.37
N PRO A 146 17.51 4.19 10.91
CA PRO A 146 16.89 4.07 12.24
C PRO A 146 17.72 4.74 13.33
N CYS A 147 19.04 4.53 13.32
CA CYS A 147 19.93 5.12 14.32
C CYS A 147 20.06 6.64 14.21
N SER A 148 19.78 7.22 13.04
CA SER A 148 19.76 8.68 12.86
C SER A 148 18.59 9.38 13.59
N LEU A 149 17.58 8.62 14.02
CA LEU A 149 16.48 9.12 14.85
C LEU A 149 16.85 9.30 16.32
N PHE A 150 17.99 8.75 16.75
CA PHE A 150 18.48 8.79 18.12
C PHE A 150 19.58 9.84 18.28
N THR A 151 19.69 10.43 19.47
CA THR A 151 20.93 11.08 19.90
C THR A 151 22.03 10.02 20.06
N ALA A 152 23.29 10.45 20.02
CA ALA A 152 24.41 9.54 20.25
C ALA A 152 24.28 8.77 21.58
N SER A 153 23.84 9.45 22.65
CA SER A 153 23.62 8.81 23.95
C SER A 153 22.45 7.82 23.93
N ALA A 154 21.33 8.18 23.29
CA ALA A 154 20.17 7.30 23.20
C ALA A 154 20.43 6.07 22.31
N ALA A 155 21.21 6.22 21.25
CA ALA A 155 21.63 5.10 20.40
C ALA A 155 22.47 4.09 21.17
N THR A 156 23.36 4.56 22.06
CA THR A 156 24.13 3.68 22.95
C THR A 156 23.23 3.01 23.97
N GLN A 157 22.32 3.74 24.61
CA GLN A 157 21.33 3.16 25.54
C GLN A 157 20.48 2.08 24.86
N PHE A 158 20.04 2.32 23.62
CA PHE A 158 19.30 1.36 22.82
C PHE A 158 20.12 0.10 22.54
N ALA A 159 21.38 0.25 22.15
CA ALA A 159 22.29 -0.88 21.91
C ALA A 159 22.52 -1.71 23.17
N ASP A 160 22.86 -1.05 24.28
CA ASP A 160 23.14 -1.69 25.57
C ASP A 160 21.91 -2.47 26.08
N ALA A 161 20.73 -1.86 25.95
CA ALA A 161 19.48 -2.45 26.41
C ALA A 161 19.06 -3.71 25.62
N HIS A 162 19.54 -3.85 24.38
CA HIS A 162 19.32 -5.04 23.54
C HIS A 162 20.57 -5.94 23.43
N GLY A 163 21.59 -5.71 24.28
CA GLY A 163 22.79 -6.55 24.31
C GLY A 163 23.65 -6.51 23.04
N ALA A 164 23.59 -5.42 22.27
CA ALA A 164 24.32 -5.25 21.01
C ALA A 164 25.54 -4.32 21.17
N ALA A 165 26.53 -4.40 20.27
CA ALA A 165 27.71 -3.53 20.33
C ALA A 165 27.40 -2.09 19.89
N ASP A 166 26.43 -1.90 19.00
CA ASP A 166 25.94 -0.60 18.56
C ASP A 166 24.46 -0.64 18.15
N CYS A 167 23.91 0.54 17.85
CA CYS A 167 22.50 0.68 17.47
C CYS A 167 22.17 -0.09 16.18
N ALA A 168 23.08 -0.18 15.22
CA ALA A 168 22.82 -0.87 13.96
C ALA A 168 22.76 -2.39 14.17
N GLU A 169 23.59 -2.92 15.06
CA GLU A 169 23.51 -4.32 15.49
C GLU A 169 22.25 -4.63 16.28
N ALA A 170 21.82 -3.74 17.19
CA ALA A 170 20.55 -3.89 17.89
C ALA A 170 19.36 -3.93 16.92
N VAL A 171 19.30 -2.98 15.98
CA VAL A 171 18.25 -2.93 14.95
C VAL A 171 18.21 -4.22 14.14
N ARG A 172 19.38 -4.74 13.73
CA ARG A 172 19.47 -5.99 12.96
C ARG A 172 18.99 -7.20 13.77
N GLY A 173 19.37 -7.27 15.04
CA GLY A 173 18.92 -8.33 15.95
C GLY A 173 17.39 -8.33 16.09
N LEU A 174 16.83 -7.16 16.40
CA LEU A 174 15.38 -6.96 16.51
C LEU A 174 14.64 -7.25 15.21
N ALA A 175 15.19 -6.85 14.05
CA ALA A 175 14.60 -7.16 12.76
C ALA A 175 14.51 -8.68 12.51
N GLY A 176 15.45 -9.46 13.05
CA GLY A 176 15.40 -10.93 13.01
C GLY A 176 14.30 -11.56 13.88
N GLU A 177 13.76 -10.82 14.85
CA GLU A 177 12.64 -11.23 15.71
C GLU A 177 11.27 -10.81 15.16
N VAL A 178 11.24 -10.02 14.09
CA VAL A 178 10.00 -9.57 13.45
C VAL A 178 9.37 -10.72 12.68
N THR A 179 8.14 -11.07 13.05
CA THR A 179 7.33 -12.14 12.43
C THR A 179 6.36 -11.61 11.37
N ASP A 180 5.97 -10.34 11.45
CA ASP A 180 5.16 -9.66 10.44
C ASP A 180 5.63 -8.21 10.29
N ALA A 181 6.41 -7.96 9.24
CA ALA A 181 7.03 -6.67 8.94
C ALA A 181 6.03 -5.52 8.86
N GLU A 182 4.90 -5.73 8.17
CA GLU A 182 3.91 -4.67 7.92
C GLU A 182 3.15 -4.30 9.20
N ARG A 183 2.76 -5.31 9.99
CA ARG A 183 2.11 -5.09 11.29
C ARG A 183 3.08 -4.46 12.28
N TYR A 184 4.34 -4.88 12.28
CA TYR A 184 5.36 -4.36 13.18
C TYR A 184 5.73 -2.91 12.85
N ALA A 185 5.84 -2.58 11.57
CA ALA A 185 6.10 -1.22 11.09
C ALA A 185 4.96 -0.22 11.39
N SER A 186 3.77 -0.72 11.74
CA SER A 186 2.55 0.08 11.88
C SER A 186 1.89 -0.05 13.26
N PRO A 187 2.58 0.26 14.37
CA PRO A 187 1.99 0.13 15.69
C PRO A 187 0.82 1.10 15.88
N GLU A 188 -0.17 0.63 16.63
CA GLU A 188 -1.32 1.42 17.06
C GLU A 188 -0.94 2.19 18.33
N PHE A 189 -1.33 3.48 18.39
CA PHE A 189 -0.99 4.35 19.51
C PHE A 189 -2.25 4.69 20.30
N GLY A 190 -2.14 4.69 21.62
CA GLY A 190 -3.15 5.20 22.53
C GLY A 190 -3.41 6.69 22.34
N THR A 191 -4.50 7.17 22.95
CA THR A 191 -4.94 8.58 22.86
C THR A 191 -3.99 9.56 23.55
N ASP A 192 -3.21 9.08 24.50
CA ASP A 192 -2.20 9.79 25.31
C ASP A 192 -0.88 10.03 24.56
N ALA A 193 -0.53 9.17 23.61
CA ALA A 193 0.73 9.28 22.85
C ALA A 193 0.82 10.54 21.98
N GLY A 194 -0.33 11.12 21.59
CA GLY A 194 -0.40 12.35 20.79
C GLY A 194 -0.33 13.66 21.58
N GLN A 195 -0.51 13.62 22.91
CA GLN A 195 -0.48 14.82 23.74
C GLN A 195 0.96 15.20 24.08
N VAL A 196 1.38 16.38 23.63
CA VAL A 196 2.73 16.91 23.88
C VAL A 196 2.63 18.11 24.80
N ASP A 197 3.38 18.10 25.89
CA ASP A 197 3.56 19.25 26.77
C ASP A 197 5.02 19.74 26.69
N GLY A 198 5.24 20.86 26.01
CA GLY A 198 6.57 21.44 25.77
C GLY A 198 7.42 20.69 24.73
N ASP A 199 8.72 20.57 25.01
CA ASP A 199 9.74 20.06 24.09
C ASP A 199 10.22 18.64 24.43
N ARG A 200 9.49 17.95 25.31
CA ARG A 200 9.76 16.57 25.71
C ARG A 200 8.48 15.75 25.68
N LYS A 201 8.62 14.47 25.36
CA LYS A 201 7.52 13.50 25.43
C LYS A 201 8.09 12.12 25.70
N GLU A 202 7.47 11.39 26.59
CA GLU A 202 7.74 9.97 26.79
C GLU A 202 6.65 9.14 26.08
N ILE A 203 7.04 8.07 25.42
CA ILE A 203 6.13 7.09 24.82
C ILE A 203 6.62 5.70 25.19
N SER A 204 5.80 4.95 25.93
CA SER A 204 6.01 3.53 26.19
C SER A 204 5.40 2.68 25.08
N SER A 205 6.18 1.73 24.55
CA SER A 205 5.71 0.74 23.58
C SER A 205 4.77 -0.30 24.19
N CYS A 206 4.79 -0.44 25.52
CA CYS A 206 4.04 -1.47 26.26
C CYS A 206 2.80 -0.91 26.93
N GLY A 207 2.87 0.33 27.44
CA GLY A 207 1.74 1.00 28.08
C GLY A 207 0.89 1.86 27.13
N SER A 208 1.52 2.55 26.16
CA SER A 208 0.84 3.54 25.31
C SER A 208 0.65 3.08 23.86
N MET A 209 1.03 1.84 23.53
CA MET A 209 1.00 1.32 22.16
C MET A 209 0.53 -0.14 22.12
N THR A 210 0.02 -0.55 20.97
CA THR A 210 -0.21 -1.95 20.64
C THR A 210 0.71 -2.33 19.48
N VAL A 211 1.72 -3.13 19.80
CA VAL A 211 2.70 -3.65 18.84
C VAL A 211 2.28 -5.07 18.46
N ARG A 212 2.34 -5.39 17.16
CA ARG A 212 2.04 -6.73 16.62
C ARG A 212 3.14 -7.11 15.63
N GLY A 213 3.36 -8.40 15.44
CA GLY A 213 4.38 -8.88 14.49
C GLY A 213 5.82 -8.84 15.02
N GLY A 214 6.02 -8.67 16.33
CA GLY A 214 7.34 -8.67 16.97
C GLY A 214 7.30 -8.14 18.40
N THR A 215 8.46 -8.09 19.04
CA THR A 215 8.63 -7.65 20.44
C THR A 215 8.45 -6.13 20.58
N PRO A 216 7.67 -5.63 21.55
CA PRO A 216 7.66 -4.21 21.86
C PRO A 216 9.04 -3.76 22.38
N LEU A 217 9.49 -2.57 22.01
CA LEU A 217 10.88 -2.17 22.21
C LEU A 217 11.12 -1.70 23.65
N GLY A 218 10.24 -0.84 24.17
CA GLY A 218 10.37 -0.25 25.49
C GLY A 218 9.91 1.21 25.47
N THR A 219 10.58 2.05 26.25
CA THR A 219 10.20 3.46 26.42
C THR A 219 11.16 4.40 25.72
N PHE A 220 10.56 5.31 24.94
CA PHE A 220 11.25 6.34 24.19
C PHE A 220 11.08 7.68 24.88
N GLU A 221 12.18 8.29 25.32
CA GLU A 221 12.21 9.69 25.72
C GLU A 221 12.52 10.55 24.49
N LEU A 222 11.55 11.32 24.02
CA LEU A 222 11.66 12.15 22.83
C LEU A 222 11.89 13.62 23.22
N THR A 223 12.71 14.31 22.44
CA THR A 223 12.90 15.76 22.56
C THR A 223 12.81 16.45 21.21
N ARG A 224 12.36 17.70 21.21
CA ARG A 224 12.35 18.54 20.01
C ARG A 224 13.77 19.01 19.70
N HIS A 225 14.21 18.79 18.46
CA HIS A 225 15.51 19.27 18.00
C HIS A 225 15.46 20.79 17.73
N PRO A 226 16.56 21.55 17.93
CA PRO A 226 16.59 23.00 17.66
C PRO A 226 16.20 23.39 16.23
N ASP A 227 16.58 22.56 15.24
CA ASP A 227 16.23 22.76 13.82
C ASP A 227 14.80 22.31 13.46
N GLY A 228 13.99 21.98 14.47
CA GLY A 228 12.66 21.39 14.32
C GLY A 228 12.68 19.86 14.21
N GLY A 229 11.49 19.29 14.29
CA GLY A 229 11.28 17.84 14.35
C GLY A 229 11.62 17.23 15.71
N TRP A 230 11.38 15.92 15.80
CA TRP A 230 11.58 15.13 17.02
C TRP A 230 12.66 14.08 16.82
N GLN A 231 13.34 13.75 17.91
CA GLN A 231 14.35 12.70 17.98
C GLN A 231 14.23 11.97 19.32
N VAL A 232 14.74 10.75 19.38
CA VAL A 232 14.87 9.97 20.61
C VAL A 232 16.11 10.45 21.37
N ALA A 233 15.91 11.02 22.55
CA ALA A 233 16.95 11.56 23.41
C ALA A 233 17.36 10.63 24.55
N GLY A 234 16.50 9.68 24.90
CA GLY A 234 16.75 8.61 25.87
C GLY A 234 15.94 7.37 25.54
N TYR A 235 16.41 6.23 26.05
CA TYR A 235 15.79 4.93 25.85
C TYR A 235 15.94 4.04 27.07
N SER A 236 14.90 3.28 27.39
CA SER A 236 14.91 2.25 28.43
C SER A 236 14.02 1.06 28.04
N VAL A 237 14.39 -0.13 28.50
CA VAL A 237 13.51 -1.32 28.43
C VAL A 237 12.63 -1.32 29.67
N GLU A 238 11.34 -1.60 29.50
CA GLU A 238 10.43 -1.80 30.62
C GLU A 238 10.34 -3.29 30.94
N GLU A 239 10.54 -3.66 32.20
CA GLU A 239 10.42 -5.05 32.68
C GLU A 239 9.00 -5.62 32.44
N GLU A 240 7.98 -4.76 32.35
CA GLU A 240 6.59 -5.13 32.03
C GLU A 240 6.42 -5.60 30.57
N CYS A 241 7.31 -5.19 29.66
CA CYS A 241 7.38 -5.72 28.30
C CYS A 241 7.87 -7.18 28.30
N GLU A 242 8.79 -7.52 29.20
CA GLU A 242 9.41 -8.84 29.31
C GLU A 242 8.40 -9.91 29.79
N ALA A 243 7.42 -9.50 30.61
CA ALA A 243 6.33 -10.38 31.06
C ALA A 243 5.26 -10.67 30.00
N SER A 244 5.20 -9.87 28.93
CA SER A 244 4.24 -10.02 27.83
C SER A 244 4.85 -10.66 26.58
N ALA A 245 6.17 -10.83 26.53
CA ALA A 245 6.81 -11.68 25.53
C ALA A 245 6.49 -13.15 25.88
N PRO A 246 5.76 -13.90 25.03
CA PRO A 246 5.75 -15.35 25.19
C PRO A 246 7.21 -15.83 25.17
N PRO A 247 7.59 -16.82 26.01
CA PRO A 247 8.95 -17.32 26.00
C PRO A 247 9.30 -17.70 24.56
N SER A 248 10.45 -17.21 24.09
CA SER A 248 11.04 -17.51 22.79
C SER A 248 11.43 -18.99 22.73
N GLU A 249 10.43 -19.86 22.75
CA GLU A 249 10.47 -21.18 22.14
C GLU A 249 10.20 -20.90 20.66
N ALA A 250 11.18 -21.18 19.79
CA ALA A 250 11.16 -20.86 18.36
C ALA A 250 9.75 -21.03 17.79
N ALA A 251 9.09 -19.91 17.45
CA ALA A 251 7.77 -19.94 16.87
C ALA A 251 7.87 -20.71 15.55
N ASP A 252 7.34 -21.93 15.56
CA ASP A 252 7.12 -22.68 14.34
C ASP A 252 6.28 -21.78 13.41
N PRO A 253 6.80 -21.38 12.23
CA PRO A 253 6.11 -20.43 11.34
C PRO A 253 4.75 -20.94 10.86
N THR A 254 4.38 -22.19 11.19
CA THR A 254 3.07 -22.78 10.92
C THR A 254 2.00 -22.46 11.99
N VAL A 255 2.35 -21.80 13.11
CA VAL A 255 1.38 -21.49 14.17
C VAL A 255 0.56 -20.25 13.84
N THR A 256 -0.63 -20.46 13.28
CA THR A 256 -1.56 -19.38 12.91
C THR A 256 -2.72 -19.29 13.90
N GLY A 257 -3.03 -18.09 14.40
CA GLY A 257 -4.09 -17.90 15.40
C GLY A 257 -5.51 -17.93 14.83
N ARG A 258 -5.67 -17.80 13.51
CA ARG A 258 -6.98 -17.80 12.81
C ARG A 258 -6.91 -18.61 11.51
N PRO A 259 -8.03 -19.20 11.05
CA PRO A 259 -8.06 -19.95 9.79
C PRO A 259 -7.63 -19.10 8.58
N SER A 260 -8.09 -17.84 8.52
CA SER A 260 -7.73 -16.92 7.44
C SER A 260 -6.24 -16.55 7.42
N GLU A 261 -5.54 -16.62 8.55
CA GLU A 261 -4.10 -16.40 8.61
C GLU A 261 -3.34 -17.57 7.98
N THR A 262 -3.80 -18.82 8.17
CA THR A 262 -3.26 -20.01 7.49
C THR A 262 -3.35 -19.90 5.97
N ILE A 263 -4.53 -19.52 5.45
CA ILE A 263 -4.72 -19.40 4.00
C ILE A 263 -3.92 -18.21 3.43
N ARG A 264 -3.81 -17.10 4.17
CA ARG A 264 -2.93 -15.99 3.76
C ARG A 264 -1.46 -16.41 3.73
N LEU A 265 -1.03 -17.19 4.72
CA LEU A 265 0.33 -17.71 4.78
C LEU A 265 0.61 -18.66 3.60
N LEU A 266 -0.35 -19.51 3.22
CA LEU A 266 -0.24 -20.32 2.00
C LEU A 266 -0.03 -19.46 0.75
N HIS A 267 -0.84 -18.41 0.55
CA HIS A 267 -0.66 -17.48 -0.58
C HIS A 267 0.71 -16.79 -0.56
N THR A 268 1.24 -16.52 0.63
CA THR A 268 2.59 -15.96 0.80
C THR A 268 3.66 -16.95 0.38
N TYR A 269 3.52 -18.23 0.76
CA TYR A 269 4.44 -19.29 0.36
C TYR A 269 4.41 -19.58 -1.15
N VAL A 270 3.24 -19.50 -1.79
CA VAL A 270 3.12 -19.59 -3.26
C VAL A 270 3.95 -18.52 -3.95
N LEU A 271 3.98 -17.30 -3.43
CA LEU A 271 4.66 -16.18 -4.09
C LEU A 271 6.17 -16.08 -3.77
N PHE A 272 6.57 -16.29 -2.51
CA PHE A 272 7.93 -15.95 -2.06
C PHE A 272 8.64 -17.00 -1.23
N GLY A 273 7.95 -18.01 -0.75
CA GLY A 273 8.51 -18.87 0.27
C GLY A 273 8.91 -20.25 -0.23
N PRO A 274 9.58 -21.04 0.63
CA PRO A 274 9.90 -22.42 0.31
C PRO A 274 8.59 -23.19 0.13
N ALA A 275 8.36 -23.78 -1.03
CA ALA A 275 7.14 -24.54 -1.30
C ALA A 275 6.88 -25.67 -0.28
N ALA A 276 7.94 -26.22 0.32
CA ALA A 276 7.84 -27.18 1.42
C ALA A 276 7.13 -26.61 2.67
N GLU A 277 7.34 -25.33 2.99
CA GLU A 277 6.68 -24.67 4.12
C GLU A 277 5.21 -24.39 3.83
N GLY A 278 4.88 -24.02 2.58
CA GLY A 278 3.48 -23.94 2.12
C GLY A 278 2.75 -25.28 2.28
N CYS A 279 3.42 -26.38 1.93
CA CYS A 279 2.85 -27.72 2.08
C CYS A 279 2.78 -28.21 3.52
N ALA A 280 3.60 -27.67 4.43
CA ALA A 280 3.50 -27.98 5.86
C ALA A 280 2.21 -27.46 6.51
N LEU A 281 1.48 -26.57 5.84
CA LEU A 281 0.16 -26.09 6.28
C LEU A 281 -0.96 -27.11 6.05
N PHE A 282 -0.69 -28.19 5.32
CA PHE A 282 -1.66 -29.22 4.97
C PHE A 282 -1.43 -30.52 5.77
N SER A 283 -2.51 -31.27 6.00
CA SER A 283 -2.41 -32.70 6.24
C SER A 283 -1.84 -33.40 4.99
N ALA A 284 -1.31 -34.62 5.16
CA ALA A 284 -0.77 -35.38 4.03
C ALA A 284 -1.83 -35.63 2.95
N GLU A 285 -3.07 -35.90 3.37
CA GLU A 285 -4.21 -36.12 2.49
C GLU A 285 -4.61 -34.84 1.74
N ALA A 286 -4.72 -33.71 2.44
CA ALA A 286 -5.08 -32.44 1.82
C ALA A 286 -3.98 -31.92 0.88
N ALA A 287 -2.71 -32.15 1.21
CA ALA A 287 -1.59 -31.82 0.34
C ALA A 287 -1.64 -32.60 -0.98
N ALA A 288 -2.01 -33.89 -0.92
CA ALA A 288 -2.17 -34.72 -2.12
C ALA A 288 -3.39 -34.30 -2.96
N ALA A 289 -4.49 -33.92 -2.31
CA ALA A 289 -5.68 -33.37 -2.97
C ALA A 289 -5.34 -32.05 -3.69
N PHE A 290 -4.63 -31.15 -3.02
CA PHE A 290 -4.13 -29.89 -3.58
C PHE A 290 -3.26 -30.14 -4.81
N ALA A 291 -2.27 -31.02 -4.71
CA ALA A 291 -1.42 -31.39 -5.85
C ALA A 291 -2.23 -31.89 -7.05
N THR A 292 -3.24 -32.73 -6.79
CA THR A 292 -4.11 -33.29 -7.81
C THR A 292 -4.94 -32.22 -8.51
N ALA A 293 -5.51 -31.27 -7.75
CA ALA A 293 -6.31 -30.17 -8.28
C ALA A 293 -5.50 -29.29 -9.25
N PHE A 294 -4.20 -29.13 -9.01
CA PHE A 294 -3.30 -28.35 -9.88
C PHE A 294 -2.52 -29.20 -10.88
N GLY A 295 -2.83 -30.49 -11.02
CA GLY A 295 -2.17 -31.38 -11.99
C GLY A 295 -0.67 -31.60 -11.74
N ALA A 296 -0.22 -31.47 -10.50
CA ALA A 296 1.18 -31.62 -10.11
C ALA A 296 1.47 -33.01 -9.52
N ALA A 297 2.75 -33.38 -9.48
CA ALA A 297 3.19 -34.68 -8.92
C ALA A 297 3.07 -34.73 -7.38
N ASP A 298 3.25 -33.59 -6.72
CA ASP A 298 3.16 -33.41 -5.27
C ASP A 298 2.81 -31.96 -4.94
N CYS A 299 2.52 -31.69 -3.66
CA CYS A 299 2.13 -30.35 -3.22
C CYS A 299 3.24 -29.32 -3.49
N VAL A 300 4.51 -29.70 -3.29
CA VAL A 300 5.64 -28.79 -3.46
C VAL A 300 5.73 -28.31 -4.92
N SER A 301 5.58 -29.24 -5.85
CA SER A 301 5.54 -28.96 -7.28
C SER A 301 4.33 -28.10 -7.67
N ALA A 302 3.17 -28.30 -7.04
CA ALA A 302 1.98 -27.47 -7.25
C ALA A 302 2.21 -26.03 -6.80
N VAL A 303 2.73 -25.83 -5.58
CA VAL A 303 3.02 -24.50 -5.01
C VAL A 303 4.08 -23.78 -5.86
N GLN A 304 5.11 -24.48 -6.33
CA GLN A 304 6.13 -23.91 -7.22
C GLN A 304 5.54 -23.49 -8.57
N ALA A 305 4.75 -24.35 -9.21
CA ALA A 305 4.14 -24.05 -10.49
C ALA A 305 3.18 -22.86 -10.40
N LEU A 306 2.39 -22.78 -9.33
CA LEU A 306 1.55 -21.61 -9.06
C LEU A 306 2.36 -20.33 -8.91
N GLY A 307 3.52 -20.40 -8.23
CA GLY A 307 4.45 -19.28 -8.04
C GLY A 307 4.94 -18.63 -9.34
N GLU A 308 4.97 -19.36 -10.46
CA GLU A 308 5.41 -18.85 -11.76
C GLU A 308 4.38 -17.91 -12.41
N ASP A 309 3.10 -18.06 -12.07
CA ASP A 309 1.97 -17.41 -12.73
C ASP A 309 1.29 -16.32 -11.87
N VAL A 310 1.82 -16.02 -10.67
CA VAL A 310 1.22 -15.08 -9.72
C VAL A 310 1.97 -13.75 -9.63
N GLU A 311 1.23 -12.68 -9.37
CA GLU A 311 1.74 -11.32 -9.18
C GLU A 311 1.83 -10.94 -7.69
N MET A 312 2.49 -9.82 -7.42
CA MET A 312 2.68 -9.29 -6.05
C MET A 312 1.40 -9.09 -5.23
N GLY A 313 0.25 -8.85 -5.89
CA GLY A 313 -1.05 -8.73 -5.22
C GLY A 313 -1.54 -10.02 -4.57
N TYR A 314 -0.99 -11.16 -4.97
CA TYR A 314 -1.47 -12.49 -4.60
C TYR A 314 -1.26 -12.82 -3.11
N ARG A 315 -0.22 -12.25 -2.48
CA ARG A 315 0.13 -12.50 -1.07
C ARG A 315 -0.92 -12.02 -0.06
N SER A 316 -1.81 -11.12 -0.46
CA SER A 316 -2.73 -10.44 0.46
C SER A 316 -4.19 -10.58 0.01
N PRO A 317 -4.76 -11.81 0.01
CA PRO A 317 -6.16 -11.96 -0.31
C PRO A 317 -7.05 -11.30 0.75
N GLY A 318 -8.17 -10.76 0.27
CA GLY A 318 -9.28 -10.30 1.11
C GLY A 318 -10.15 -11.48 1.52
N PHE A 319 -10.62 -11.51 2.77
CA PHE A 319 -11.44 -12.60 3.31
C PHE A 319 -12.81 -12.09 3.75
N PRO A 320 -13.88 -12.89 3.58
CA PRO A 320 -15.17 -12.58 4.17
C PRO A 320 -15.12 -12.68 5.71
N ASP A 321 -16.06 -12.03 6.40
CA ASP A 321 -16.13 -12.04 7.87
C ASP A 321 -16.28 -13.47 8.44
N SER A 322 -16.94 -14.37 7.68
CA SER A 322 -17.11 -15.78 8.00
C SER A 322 -15.78 -16.51 8.19
N ALA A 323 -14.76 -16.18 7.40
CA ALA A 323 -13.44 -16.80 7.47
C ALA A 323 -12.61 -16.34 8.70
N ASN A 324 -12.98 -15.20 9.30
CA ASN A 324 -12.28 -14.63 10.45
C ASN A 324 -12.87 -15.03 11.80
N SER A 325 -14.09 -15.57 11.81
CA SER A 325 -14.85 -15.86 13.05
C SER A 325 -15.46 -17.27 13.02
N PRO A 326 -14.63 -18.34 13.03
CA PRO A 326 -15.16 -19.69 13.06
C PRO A 326 -15.93 -19.93 14.36
N THR A 327 -17.11 -20.56 14.28
CA THR A 327 -17.96 -20.89 15.43
C THR A 327 -17.57 -22.20 16.13
N GLY A 328 -16.40 -22.74 15.80
CA GLY A 328 -15.93 -24.03 16.32
C GLY A 328 -14.48 -24.32 15.97
N ARG A 329 -14.13 -25.61 15.99
CA ARG A 329 -12.77 -26.11 15.69
C ARG A 329 -12.55 -26.46 14.22
N VAL A 330 -13.57 -26.30 13.39
CA VAL A 330 -13.52 -26.53 11.96
C VAL A 330 -13.95 -25.23 11.28
N ALA A 331 -13.25 -24.87 10.23
CA ALA A 331 -13.56 -23.72 9.39
C ALA A 331 -13.48 -24.13 7.92
N THR A 332 -14.40 -23.63 7.10
CA THR A 332 -14.35 -23.81 5.65
C THR A 332 -14.14 -22.45 5.00
N ILE A 333 -13.16 -22.35 4.12
CA ILE A 333 -12.84 -21.13 3.37
C ILE A 333 -12.89 -21.46 1.88
N SER A 334 -13.79 -20.81 1.15
CA SER A 334 -13.85 -20.85 -0.32
C SER A 334 -12.99 -19.74 -0.90
N SER A 335 -12.18 -20.07 -1.91
CA SER A 335 -11.41 -19.06 -2.64
C SER A 335 -12.30 -18.16 -3.50
N CYS A 336 -13.49 -18.63 -3.89
CA CYS A 336 -14.44 -17.81 -4.65
C CYS A 336 -15.12 -16.73 -3.79
N GLU A 337 -15.19 -16.90 -2.47
CA GLU A 337 -15.65 -15.85 -1.55
C GLU A 337 -14.53 -14.86 -1.16
N MET A 338 -13.28 -15.15 -1.53
CA MET A 338 -12.12 -14.31 -1.26
C MET A 338 -11.90 -13.29 -2.38
N THR A 339 -11.33 -12.14 -2.04
CA THR A 339 -10.79 -11.21 -3.03
C THR A 339 -9.33 -11.57 -3.32
N VAL A 340 -9.12 -12.40 -4.33
CA VAL A 340 -7.79 -12.81 -4.81
C VAL A 340 -7.36 -11.87 -5.95
N ASN A 341 -6.16 -11.29 -5.85
CA ASN A 341 -5.62 -10.38 -6.87
C ASN A 341 -4.34 -10.96 -7.45
N GLY A 342 -4.19 -10.93 -8.78
CA GLY A 342 -2.93 -11.30 -9.42
C GLY A 342 -2.63 -12.81 -9.44
N GLY A 343 -3.64 -13.66 -9.47
CA GLY A 343 -3.45 -15.11 -9.58
C GLY A 343 -4.76 -15.89 -9.50
N PRO A 344 -4.71 -17.22 -9.70
CA PRO A 344 -5.90 -18.06 -9.68
C PRO A 344 -6.43 -18.27 -8.25
N PRO A 345 -7.75 -18.49 -8.07
CA PRO A 345 -8.28 -19.00 -6.80
C PRO A 345 -7.68 -20.39 -6.51
N LEU A 346 -7.51 -20.71 -5.22
CA LEU A 346 -6.86 -21.95 -4.82
C LEU A 346 -7.82 -23.11 -4.50
N GLY A 347 -9.13 -22.88 -4.52
CA GLY A 347 -10.16 -23.87 -4.20
C GLY A 347 -10.80 -23.68 -2.81
N ILE A 348 -11.45 -24.73 -2.32
CA ILE A 348 -12.06 -24.78 -0.98
C ILE A 348 -11.10 -25.47 -0.01
N PHE A 349 -10.92 -24.85 1.16
CA PHE A 349 -10.12 -25.39 2.26
C PHE A 349 -11.01 -25.73 3.45
N GLU A 350 -10.88 -26.93 3.97
CA GLU A 350 -11.33 -27.25 5.34
C GLU A 350 -10.13 -27.19 6.27
N LEU A 351 -10.24 -26.38 7.32
CA LEU A 351 -9.20 -26.24 8.33
C LEU A 351 -9.71 -26.75 9.68
N THR A 352 -8.85 -27.50 10.37
CA THR A 352 -9.11 -27.99 11.73
C THR A 352 -8.12 -27.40 12.71
N TYR A 353 -8.63 -26.86 13.82
CA TYR A 353 -7.81 -26.34 14.91
C TYR A 353 -7.15 -27.48 15.70
N GLN A 354 -5.82 -27.43 15.77
CA GLN A 354 -4.98 -28.39 16.49
C GLN A 354 -4.70 -27.86 17.90
N ASP A 355 -5.18 -28.56 18.92
CA ASP A 355 -4.96 -28.14 20.32
C ASP A 355 -3.48 -28.21 20.72
N ASP A 356 -2.77 -29.24 20.24
CA ASP A 356 -1.39 -29.52 20.63
C ASP A 356 -0.42 -28.43 20.14
N THR A 357 -0.60 -27.96 18.91
CA THR A 357 0.22 -26.91 18.28
C THR A 357 -0.43 -25.51 18.37
N ARG A 358 -1.66 -25.43 18.88
CA ARG A 358 -2.49 -24.21 18.93
C ARG A 358 -2.56 -23.49 17.58
N SER A 359 -2.66 -24.26 16.51
CA SER A 359 -2.63 -23.75 15.13
C SER A 359 -3.76 -24.33 14.29
N TRP A 360 -4.02 -23.73 13.13
CA TRP A 360 -4.98 -24.25 12.17
C TRP A 360 -4.23 -25.02 11.08
N LEU A 361 -4.67 -26.26 10.82
CA LEU A 361 -4.13 -27.13 9.78
C LEU A 361 -5.17 -27.30 8.68
N ILE A 362 -4.77 -27.21 7.41
CA ILE A 362 -5.64 -27.53 6.27
C ILE A 362 -5.79 -29.05 6.22
N THR A 363 -6.96 -29.55 6.61
CA THR A 363 -7.24 -30.98 6.73
C THR A 363 -7.95 -31.57 5.52
N ASP A 364 -8.60 -30.74 4.71
CA ASP A 364 -9.16 -31.12 3.41
C ASP A 364 -8.98 -29.99 2.38
N HIS A 365 -8.90 -30.37 1.11
CA HIS A 365 -8.84 -29.44 -0.02
C HIS A 365 -9.66 -29.97 -1.18
N GLN A 366 -10.43 -29.08 -1.81
CA GLN A 366 -11.24 -29.39 -2.98
C GLN A 366 -11.04 -28.33 -4.06
N GLU A 367 -10.94 -28.78 -5.31
CA GLU A 367 -10.97 -27.90 -6.47
C GLU A 367 -12.31 -27.14 -6.50
N GLU A 368 -12.26 -25.86 -6.84
CA GLU A 368 -13.43 -25.00 -6.95
C GLU A 368 -13.36 -24.22 -8.26
N ASP A 369 -14.47 -24.18 -8.99
CA ASP A 369 -14.62 -23.35 -10.18
C ASP A 369 -15.35 -22.06 -9.81
N CYS A 370 -14.65 -20.93 -9.92
CA CYS A 370 -15.19 -19.61 -9.55
C CYS A 370 -15.99 -18.90 -10.67
N GLY A 371 -16.18 -19.55 -11.82
CA GLY A 371 -17.10 -19.10 -12.88
C GLY A 371 -16.54 -18.14 -13.91
#